data_AF-A0A0R3QH17-F1
#
_entry.id   AF-A0A0R3QH17-F1
#
_cell.length_a   1.000
_cell.length_b   1.000
_cell.length_c   1.000
_cell.angle_alpha   90.00
_cell.angle_beta   90.00
_cell.angle_gamma   90.00
#
_symmetry.space_group_name_H-M   'P 1'
#
loop_
_entity.id
_entity.type
_entity.pdbx_description
1 polymer ?
#
loop_
_entity_poly.entity_id
_entity_poly.type
_entity_poly.pdbx_seq_one_letter_code
_entity_poly.pdbx_strand_id
1 'polypeptide(L)'
;LNIPVQILDRCISLDPTPSKRFCPFRAFLTMDKQTSQLEVITPEAAARQLGTSLHTIAFSETIEVGHVNWKFLASKLKLYDSNLQVKEDGIEMFDGEITLTSVTDYPKHVEITWDEIREEWSEEIINALREEVLSL
;
A
#
# COMPACT_ATOMS: atom_id res chain seq x y z
N LEU A 1 5.49 20.10 -18.64
CA LEU A 1 6.57 19.36 -17.95
C LEU A 1 6.85 18.08 -18.75
N ASN A 2 8.09 17.87 -19.20
CA ASN A 2 8.50 16.56 -19.72
C ASN A 2 9.00 15.73 -18.54
N ILE A 3 8.12 14.93 -17.94
CA ILE A 3 8.53 13.95 -16.92
C ILE A 3 9.12 12.75 -17.68
N PRO A 4 10.36 12.31 -17.37
CA PRO A 4 10.93 11.13 -18.00
C PRO A 4 10.02 9.91 -17.83
N VAL A 5 9.70 9.23 -18.92
CA VAL A 5 8.78 8.07 -18.96
C VAL A 5 9.21 6.98 -17.97
N GLN A 6 10.52 6.80 -17.79
CA GLN A 6 11.10 5.84 -16.83
C GLN A 6 10.71 6.14 -15.37
N ILE A 7 10.56 7.41 -15.01
CA ILE A 7 10.12 7.83 -13.67
C ILE A 7 8.62 7.58 -13.53
N LEU A 8 7.84 7.87 -14.57
CA LEU A 8 6.40 7.57 -14.61
C LEU A 8 6.14 6.07 -14.47
N ASP A 9 6.82 5.24 -15.25
CA ASP A 9 6.66 3.79 -15.21
C ASP A 9 7.04 3.23 -13.82
N ARG A 10 8.11 3.75 -13.22
CA ARG A 10 8.50 3.38 -11.85
C ARG A 10 7.44 3.79 -10.83
N CYS A 11 6.93 5.02 -10.90
CA CYS A 11 5.86 5.51 -10.03
C CYS A 11 4.52 4.79 -10.22
N ILE A 12 4.26 4.25 -11.42
CA ILE A 12 3.09 3.41 -11.69
C ILE A 12 3.30 2.02 -11.10
N SER A 13 4.50 1.43 -11.26
CA SER A 13 4.80 0.09 -10.76
C SER A 13 4.85 -0.03 -9.23
N LEU A 14 5.15 1.08 -8.54
CA LEU A 14 5.27 1.12 -7.08
C LEU A 14 3.95 1.48 -6.37
N ASP A 15 2.91 1.85 -7.12
CA ASP A 15 1.66 2.32 -6.53
C ASP A 15 0.59 1.22 -6.55
N PRO A 16 0.08 0.82 -5.38
CA PRO A 16 -0.99 -0.15 -5.23
C PRO A 16 -2.35 0.50 -5.49
N THR A 17 -2.56 1.18 -6.60
CA THR A 17 -3.90 1.66 -6.95
C THR A 17 -4.33 1.04 -8.28
N PRO A 18 -5.34 0.14 -8.30
CA PRO A 18 -5.75 -0.53 -9.55
C PRO A 18 -6.20 0.45 -10.64
N SER A 19 -6.73 1.61 -10.25
CA SER A 19 -7.20 2.68 -11.14
C SER A 19 -6.09 3.51 -11.81
N LYS A 20 -4.82 3.34 -11.41
CA LYS A 20 -3.70 4.16 -11.92
C LYS A 20 -3.36 3.90 -13.40
N ARG A 21 -3.78 2.76 -13.97
CA ARG A 21 -3.69 2.50 -15.42
C ARG A 21 -4.53 3.48 -16.26
N PHE A 22 -5.56 4.08 -15.66
CA PHE A 22 -6.45 5.03 -16.32
C PHE A 22 -6.19 6.49 -15.92
N CYS A 23 -5.55 6.72 -14.76
CA CYS A 23 -5.13 8.06 -14.32
C CYS A 23 -3.70 8.00 -13.72
N PRO A 24 -2.67 8.43 -14.47
CA PRO A 24 -1.27 8.12 -14.15
C PRO A 24 -0.69 8.88 -12.94
N PHE A 25 -1.41 9.83 -12.35
CA PHE A 25 -0.98 10.49 -11.12
C PHE A 25 -2.15 11.01 -10.28
N ARG A 26 -2.03 10.85 -8.95
CA ARG A 26 -2.75 11.65 -7.95
C ARG A 26 -1.87 12.84 -7.62
N ALA A 27 -2.40 14.05 -7.69
CA ALA A 27 -1.71 15.27 -7.28
C ALA A 27 -2.58 16.06 -6.33
N PHE A 28 -1.96 16.69 -5.34
CA PHE A 28 -2.60 17.68 -4.50
C PHE A 28 -2.32 19.05 -5.12
N LEU A 29 -3.37 19.81 -5.32
CA LEU A 29 -3.31 21.09 -6.02
C LEU A 29 -3.74 22.20 -5.07
N THR A 30 -2.97 23.27 -5.01
CA THR A 30 -3.41 24.52 -4.41
C THR A 30 -3.63 25.54 -5.51
N MET A 31 -4.67 26.37 -5.35
CA MET A 31 -5.00 27.43 -6.30
C MET A 31 -4.93 28.77 -5.59
N ASP A 32 -4.00 29.61 -6.01
CA ASP A 32 -3.97 31.00 -5.58
C ASP A 32 -5.06 31.78 -6.31
N LYS A 33 -6.06 32.24 -5.56
CA LYS A 33 -7.20 32.99 -6.10
C LYS A 33 -6.82 34.37 -6.63
N GLN A 34 -5.72 34.97 -6.17
CA GLN A 34 -5.30 36.30 -6.60
C GLN A 34 -4.56 36.26 -7.93
N THR A 35 -3.67 35.27 -8.10
CA THR A 35 -2.85 35.11 -9.30
C THR A 35 -3.44 34.14 -10.31
N SER A 36 -4.51 33.40 -9.94
CA SER A 36 -5.07 32.29 -10.71
C SER A 36 -4.04 31.21 -11.07
N GLN A 37 -3.01 31.06 -10.25
CA GLN A 37 -1.97 30.04 -10.45
C GLN A 37 -2.35 28.75 -9.72
N LEU A 38 -2.04 27.64 -10.38
CA LEU A 38 -2.25 26.29 -9.87
C LEU A 38 -0.87 25.68 -9.58
N GLU A 39 -0.65 25.29 -8.33
CA GLU A 39 0.61 24.67 -7.90
C GLU A 39 0.38 23.24 -7.43
N VAL A 40 1.27 22.34 -7.82
CA VAL A 40 1.33 20.98 -7.30
C VAL A 40 2.06 21.00 -5.98
N ILE A 41 1.42 20.51 -4.92
CA ILE A 41 1.97 20.43 -3.58
C ILE A 41 1.85 19.01 -3.04
N THR A 42 2.52 18.75 -1.93
CA THR A 42 2.37 17.49 -1.19
C THR A 42 1.21 17.61 -0.18
N PRO A 43 0.61 16.50 0.27
CA PRO A 43 -0.42 16.56 1.31
C PRO A 43 0.09 17.17 2.62
N GLU A 44 1.37 17.02 2.96
CA GLU A 44 2.00 17.66 4.13
C GLU A 44 2.10 19.17 3.97
N ALA A 45 2.44 19.64 2.76
CA ALA A 45 2.46 21.06 2.46
C ALA A 45 1.04 21.65 2.51
N ALA A 46 0.03 20.92 2.02
CA ALA A 46 -1.37 21.31 2.10
C ALA A 46 -1.84 21.41 3.56
N ALA A 47 -1.56 20.39 4.37
CA ALA A 47 -1.90 20.36 5.79
C ALA A 47 -1.27 21.55 6.55
N ARG A 48 0.01 21.84 6.27
CA ARG A 48 0.72 22.99 6.84
C ARG A 48 0.07 24.32 6.46
N GLN A 49 -0.31 24.51 5.19
CA GLN A 49 -0.98 25.74 4.73
C GLN A 49 -2.35 25.91 5.41
N LEU A 50 -3.07 24.81 5.65
CA LEU A 50 -4.37 24.80 6.31
C LEU A 50 -4.28 24.87 7.85
N GLY A 51 -3.07 24.86 8.42
CA GLY A 51 -2.86 24.85 9.87
C GLY A 51 -3.39 23.58 10.55
N THR A 52 -3.41 22.46 9.83
CA THR A 52 -3.91 21.17 10.31
C THR A 52 -2.81 20.12 10.31
N SER A 53 -3.06 19.01 11.00
CA SER A 53 -2.20 17.82 10.99
C SER A 53 -2.72 16.81 9.97
N LEU A 54 -1.80 16.08 9.34
CA LEU A 54 -2.16 14.93 8.52
C LEU A 54 -2.51 13.76 9.46
N HIS A 55 -3.67 13.18 9.26
CA HIS A 55 -4.10 11.97 9.98
C HIS A 55 -4.21 10.83 8.97
N THR A 56 -3.66 9.67 9.32
CA THR A 56 -3.80 8.43 8.55
C THR A 56 -4.75 7.52 9.31
N ILE A 57 -5.75 6.99 8.61
CA ILE A 57 -6.61 5.92 9.12
C ILE A 57 -6.06 4.61 8.56
N ALA A 58 -5.65 3.73 9.45
CA ALA A 58 -5.22 2.37 9.10
C ALA A 58 -6.26 1.37 9.61
N PHE A 59 -6.52 0.37 8.79
CA PHE A 59 -7.34 -0.80 9.08
C PHE A 59 -6.44 -2.00 9.28
N SER A 60 -6.87 -2.95 10.12
CA SER A 60 -6.20 -4.24 10.19
C SER A 60 -7.19 -5.39 10.31
N GLU A 61 -6.81 -6.53 9.76
CA GLU A 61 -7.51 -7.80 9.88
C GLU A 61 -6.53 -8.91 10.20
N THR A 62 -6.91 -9.75 11.16
CA THR A 62 -6.17 -10.95 11.50
C THR A 62 -6.78 -12.14 10.77
N ILE A 63 -5.95 -12.88 10.05
CA ILE A 63 -6.36 -14.10 9.36
C ILE A 63 -5.58 -15.31 9.85
N GLU A 64 -6.21 -16.49 9.79
CA GLU A 64 -5.52 -17.76 10.00
C GLU A 64 -4.90 -18.26 8.68
N VAL A 65 -3.64 -18.70 8.76
CA VAL A 65 -2.88 -19.34 7.67
C VAL A 65 -2.40 -20.72 8.12
N GLY A 66 -2.00 -21.59 7.18
CA GLY A 66 -1.55 -22.93 7.52
C GLY A 66 -0.31 -22.92 8.43
N HIS A 67 0.69 -22.11 8.03
CA HIS A 67 1.91 -21.85 8.80
C HIS A 67 2.53 -20.52 8.38
N VAL A 68 3.00 -19.72 9.34
CA VAL A 68 3.72 -18.47 9.05
C VAL A 68 5.13 -18.79 8.52
N ASN A 69 5.29 -18.75 7.20
CA ASN A 69 6.59 -18.84 6.53
C ASN A 69 6.75 -17.65 5.58
N TRP A 70 7.43 -16.59 6.05
CA TRP A 70 7.53 -15.33 5.30
C TRP A 70 8.13 -15.46 3.91
N LYS A 71 9.11 -16.34 3.71
CA LYS A 71 9.70 -16.57 2.37
C LYS A 71 8.70 -17.18 1.40
N PHE A 72 7.87 -18.11 1.90
CA PHE A 72 6.83 -18.75 1.11
C PHE A 72 5.68 -17.78 0.82
N LEU A 73 5.16 -17.09 1.84
CA LEU A 73 4.10 -16.09 1.67
C LEU A 73 4.53 -14.99 0.70
N ALA A 74 5.77 -14.49 0.84
CA ALA A 74 6.35 -13.53 -0.09
C ALA A 74 6.40 -14.03 -1.54
N SER A 75 6.67 -15.32 -1.77
CA SER A 75 6.71 -15.86 -3.13
C SER A 75 5.37 -15.77 -3.86
N LYS A 76 4.26 -15.87 -3.13
CA LYS A 76 2.90 -15.66 -3.66
C LYS A 76 2.63 -14.18 -3.91
N LEU A 77 2.95 -13.35 -2.93
CA LEU A 77 2.64 -11.92 -2.93
C LEU A 77 3.47 -11.12 -3.95
N LYS A 78 4.59 -11.67 -4.43
CA LYS A 78 5.42 -11.07 -5.48
C LYS A 78 4.71 -10.86 -6.82
N LEU A 79 3.58 -11.56 -7.05
CA LEU A 79 2.73 -11.30 -8.22
C LEU A 79 2.08 -9.91 -8.16
N TYR A 80 1.78 -9.44 -6.94
CA TYR A 80 1.12 -8.15 -6.69
C TYR A 80 2.14 -7.04 -6.47
N ASP A 81 3.20 -7.32 -5.71
CA ASP A 81 4.32 -6.40 -5.50
C ASP A 81 5.66 -7.10 -5.70
N SER A 82 6.29 -6.87 -6.87
CA SER A 82 7.61 -7.44 -7.18
C SER A 82 8.74 -6.92 -6.27
N ASN A 83 8.53 -5.78 -5.60
CA ASN A 83 9.52 -5.10 -4.77
C ASN A 83 9.29 -5.30 -3.27
N LEU A 84 8.36 -6.19 -2.88
CA LEU A 84 8.06 -6.44 -1.47
C LEU A 84 9.33 -6.82 -0.69
N GLN A 85 9.35 -6.43 0.57
CA GLN A 85 10.47 -6.67 1.48
C GLN A 85 10.07 -7.71 2.52
N VAL A 86 10.90 -8.73 2.68
CA VAL A 86 10.73 -9.74 3.73
C VAL A 86 11.56 -9.36 4.94
N LYS A 87 10.92 -9.21 6.10
CA LYS A 87 11.53 -8.93 7.40
C LYS A 87 11.55 -10.18 8.28
N GLU A 88 12.09 -10.06 9.49
CA GLU A 88 12.15 -11.18 10.43
C GLU A 88 10.76 -11.57 10.96
N ASP A 89 9.88 -10.58 11.14
CA ASP A 89 8.57 -10.66 11.77
C ASP A 89 7.41 -10.39 10.79
N GLY A 90 7.70 -10.23 9.50
CA GLY A 90 6.67 -9.82 8.56
C GLY A 90 7.12 -9.60 7.12
N ILE A 91 6.20 -9.03 6.35
CA ILE A 91 6.38 -8.60 4.96
C ILE A 91 5.87 -7.17 4.82
N GLU A 92 6.63 -6.33 4.13
CA GLU A 92 6.19 -5.02 3.69
C GLU A 92 5.96 -5.03 2.19
N MET A 93 4.77 -4.62 1.78
CA MET A 93 4.36 -4.47 0.39
C MET A 93 4.15 -2.99 0.09
N PHE A 94 4.41 -2.61 -1.16
CA PHE A 94 4.17 -1.28 -1.70
C PHE A 94 4.85 -0.17 -0.88
N ASP A 95 6.13 -0.38 -0.57
CA ASP A 95 6.93 0.54 0.26
C ASP A 95 6.40 0.72 1.69
N GLY A 96 5.73 -0.30 2.24
CA GLY A 96 5.24 -0.32 3.62
C GLY A 96 3.81 0.15 3.79
N GLU A 97 3.12 0.45 2.70
CA GLU A 97 1.71 0.87 2.72
C GLU A 97 0.75 -0.28 3.05
N ILE A 98 1.17 -1.53 2.78
CA ILE A 98 0.52 -2.73 3.31
C ILE A 98 1.57 -3.55 4.05
N THR A 99 1.26 -3.95 5.27
CA THR A 99 2.17 -4.76 6.10
C THR A 99 1.48 -6.04 6.55
N LEU A 100 2.26 -7.11 6.60
CA LEU A 100 1.86 -8.39 7.17
C LEU A 100 2.78 -8.67 8.34
N THR A 101 2.23 -8.96 9.52
CA THR A 101 2.99 -9.17 10.75
C THR A 101 2.53 -10.43 11.47
N SER A 102 3.45 -11.09 12.18
CA SER A 102 3.09 -12.20 13.07
C SER A 102 2.29 -11.70 14.26
N VAL A 103 1.24 -12.43 14.64
CA VAL A 103 0.51 -12.15 15.88
C VAL A 103 1.14 -12.92 17.04
N THR A 104 1.57 -12.18 18.08
CA THR A 104 2.13 -12.75 19.31
C THR A 104 1.19 -13.80 19.90
N ASP A 105 1.72 -14.93 20.34
CA ASP A 105 0.98 -16.08 20.91
C ASP A 105 0.06 -16.85 19.94
N TYR A 106 -0.09 -16.40 18.69
CA TYR A 106 -0.91 -17.05 17.66
C TYR A 106 -0.06 -17.41 16.42
N PRO A 107 0.68 -18.53 16.43
CA PRO A 107 1.69 -18.87 15.41
C PRO A 107 1.14 -19.17 14.01
N LYS A 108 -0.19 -19.26 13.88
CA LYS A 108 -0.90 -19.44 12.61
C LYS A 108 -1.64 -18.18 12.17
N HIS A 109 -1.51 -17.08 12.90
CA HIS A 109 -2.24 -15.86 12.60
C HIS A 109 -1.29 -14.82 12.05
N VAL A 110 -1.75 -14.14 11.01
CA VAL A 110 -1.07 -12.99 10.40
C VAL A 110 -2.02 -11.82 10.50
N GLU A 111 -1.54 -10.71 11.03
CA GLU A 111 -2.23 -9.43 10.94
C GLU A 111 -1.81 -8.75 9.65
N ILE A 112 -2.79 -8.30 8.87
CA ILE A 112 -2.57 -7.46 7.70
C ILE A 112 -3.04 -6.06 8.06
N THR A 113 -2.23 -5.04 7.80
CA THR A 113 -2.56 -3.63 8.02
C THR A 113 -2.48 -2.87 6.70
N TRP A 114 -3.47 -2.02 6.42
CA TRP A 114 -3.57 -1.21 5.21
C TRP A 114 -4.27 0.12 5.50
N ASP A 115 -4.32 1.04 4.53
CA ASP A 115 -5.09 2.27 4.62
C ASP A 115 -6.33 2.26 3.72
N GLU A 116 -7.20 3.25 3.90
CA GLU A 116 -8.48 3.39 3.18
C GLU A 116 -8.38 3.29 1.64
N ILE A 117 -7.24 3.67 1.06
CA ILE A 117 -7.04 3.70 -0.39
C ILE A 117 -6.79 2.28 -0.92
N ARG A 118 -6.29 1.38 -0.06
CA ARG A 118 -5.74 0.06 -0.41
C ARG A 118 -6.64 -1.09 0.04
N GLU A 119 -7.90 -0.81 0.38
CA GLU A 119 -8.90 -1.81 0.75
C GLU A 119 -9.03 -2.91 -0.31
N GLU A 120 -9.11 -2.57 -1.60
CA GLU A 120 -9.22 -3.58 -2.66
C GLU A 120 -7.98 -4.50 -2.71
N TRP A 121 -6.80 -3.99 -2.35
CA TRP A 121 -5.59 -4.81 -2.29
C TRP A 121 -5.54 -5.69 -1.06
N SER A 122 -6.05 -5.22 0.09
CA SER A 122 -6.09 -6.05 1.30
C SER A 122 -6.97 -7.27 1.05
N GLU A 123 -8.11 -7.12 0.38
CA GLU A 123 -8.97 -8.24 -0.01
C GLU A 123 -8.24 -9.28 -0.89
N GLU A 124 -7.55 -8.82 -1.95
CA GLU A 124 -6.77 -9.69 -2.84
C GLU A 124 -5.65 -10.43 -2.09
N ILE A 125 -4.92 -9.72 -1.21
CA ILE A 125 -3.85 -10.28 -0.39
C ILE A 125 -4.41 -11.32 0.59
N ILE A 126 -5.50 -11.00 1.29
CA ILE A 126 -6.18 -11.91 2.22
C ILE A 126 -6.62 -13.19 1.50
N ASN A 127 -7.21 -13.06 0.31
CA ASN A 127 -7.64 -14.21 -0.48
C ASN A 127 -6.46 -15.11 -0.89
N ALA A 128 -5.37 -14.53 -1.38
CA ALA A 128 -4.16 -15.27 -1.77
C ALA A 128 -3.51 -16.04 -0.60
N LEU A 129 -3.68 -15.52 0.63
CA LEU A 129 -3.19 -16.17 1.85
C LEU A 129 -4.14 -17.28 2.32
N ARG A 130 -5.46 -17.08 2.22
CA ARG A 130 -6.50 -18.03 2.66
C ARG A 130 -6.64 -19.28 1.81
N GLU A 131 -6.31 -19.23 0.51
CA GLU A 131 -6.36 -20.41 -0.39
C GLU A 131 -5.58 -21.62 0.15
N GLU A 132 -4.65 -21.43 1.08
CA GLU A 132 -3.92 -22.52 1.75
C GLU A 132 -4.80 -23.37 2.68
N VAL A 133 -5.78 -22.78 3.38
CA VAL A 133 -6.62 -23.48 4.37
C VAL A 133 -7.55 -24.50 3.72
N LEU A 134 -7.96 -24.25 2.47
CA LEU A 134 -8.90 -25.09 1.72
C LEU A 134 -8.23 -26.19 0.88
N SER A 135 -6.90 -26.20 0.82
CA SER A 135 -6.12 -27.13 -0.02
C SER A 135 -5.53 -28.34 0.74
N LEU A 136 -5.99 -28.55 1.98
CA LEU A 136 -5.70 -29.70 2.84
C LEU A 136 -7.01 -30.44 3.20
#